data_AF-A0A2E3VX45-F1
#
_entry.id   AF-A0A2E3VX45-F1
#
_cell.length_a   1.000
_cell.length_b   1.000
_cell.length_c   1.000
_cell.angle_alpha   90.00
_cell.angle_beta   90.00
_cell.angle_gamma   90.00
#
_symmetry.space_group_name_H-M   'P 1'
#
loop_
_entity.id
_entity.type
_entity.pdbx_description
1 polymer ?
#
loop_
_entity_poly.entity_id
_entity_poly.type
_entity_poly.pdbx_seq_one_letter_code
_entity_poly.pdbx_strand_id
1 'polypeptide(L)'
;MRKTFLINKRFQFTFIGYFLGLSLAACAGFYIAITYYFIELEKKAMGELQQGHALLEFLKTQQADLNFHFIITSLAIIVLGILGGLYISHKVAGPIHRLTTYLEANSKSKDCPLITFRKGDFFPELKTALNSFIKR
;
A
#
# COMPACT_ATOMS: atom_id res chain seq x y z
N MET A 1 12.12 23.98 -9.33
CA MET A 1 11.01 23.24 -8.68
C MET A 1 11.52 22.52 -7.44
N ARG A 2 11.07 22.89 -6.24
CA ARG A 2 11.47 22.20 -5.00
C ARG A 2 10.83 20.80 -4.97
N LYS A 3 11.65 19.75 -5.05
CA LYS A 3 11.25 18.33 -5.10
C LYS A 3 10.92 17.76 -3.71
N THR A 4 10.13 18.46 -2.90
CA THR A 4 9.68 17.90 -1.62
C THR A 4 8.57 16.89 -1.87
N PHE A 5 8.91 15.59 -1.82
CA PHE A 5 7.97 14.48 -1.99
C PHE A 5 7.02 14.32 -0.79
N LEU A 6 7.47 14.77 0.38
CA LEU A 6 6.67 14.83 1.59
C LEU A 6 6.05 16.23 1.72
N ILE A 7 4.78 16.35 1.32
CA ILE A 7 4.02 17.61 1.38
C ILE A 7 3.19 17.63 2.67
N ASN A 8 2.44 16.56 2.92
CA ASN A 8 1.65 16.38 4.13
C ASN A 8 2.11 15.10 4.83
N LYS A 9 3.18 15.22 5.62
CA LYS A 9 3.81 14.08 6.32
C LYS A 9 2.79 13.29 7.14
N ARG A 10 1.90 13.97 7.86
CA ARG A 10 0.86 13.32 8.69
C ARG A 10 -0.04 12.43 7.84
N PHE A 11 -0.63 12.99 6.77
CA PHE A 11 -1.47 12.21 5.86
C PHE A 11 -0.71 11.05 5.21
N GLN A 12 0.51 11.30 4.71
CA GLN A 12 1.30 10.29 4.00
C GLN A 12 1.73 9.14 4.91
N PHE A 13 2.17 9.41 6.14
CA PHE A 13 2.50 8.35 7.10
C PHE A 13 1.27 7.55 7.54
N THR A 14 0.13 8.22 7.76
CA THR A 14 -1.13 7.51 8.04
C THR A 14 -1.52 6.61 6.86
N PHE A 15 -1.42 7.11 5.64
CA PHE A 15 -1.74 6.34 4.42
C PHE A 15 -0.81 5.14 4.24
N ILE A 16 0.50 5.32 4.40
CA ILE A 16 1.48 4.24 4.35
C ILE A 16 1.22 3.23 5.47
N GLY A 17 0.87 3.69 6.67
CA GLY A 17 0.51 2.83 7.80
C GLY A 17 -0.66 1.90 7.49
N TYR A 18 -1.71 2.40 6.81
CA TYR A 18 -2.81 1.56 6.35
C TYR A 18 -2.36 0.51 5.33
N PHE A 19 -1.56 0.88 4.33
CA PHE A 19 -1.02 -0.07 3.35
C PHE A 19 -0.16 -1.13 4.02
N LEU A 20 0.72 -0.73 4.94
CA LEU A 20 1.59 -1.63 5.68
C LEU A 20 0.78 -2.59 6.55
N GLY A 21 -0.20 -2.08 7.30
CA GLY A 21 -1.08 -2.89 8.14
C GLY A 21 -1.87 -3.91 7.33
N LEU A 22 -2.41 -3.50 6.18
CA LEU A 22 -3.13 -4.39 5.27
C LEU A 22 -2.21 -5.47 4.68
N SER A 23 -1.00 -5.09 4.23
CA SER A 23 -0.02 -6.05 3.71
C SER A 23 0.41 -7.06 4.76
N LEU A 24 0.66 -6.62 6.00
CA LEU A 24 1.01 -7.51 7.11
C LEU A 24 -0.14 -8.46 7.47
N ALA A 25 -1.37 -7.96 7.53
CA ALA A 25 -2.54 -8.79 7.79
C ALA A 25 -2.75 -9.84 6.69
N ALA A 26 -2.58 -9.46 5.42
CA ALA A 26 -2.66 -10.39 4.31
C ALA A 26 -1.56 -11.46 4.39
N CYS A 27 -0.31 -11.07 4.62
CA CYS A 27 0.80 -12.02 4.79
C CYS A 27 0.53 -12.97 5.96
N ALA A 28 0.11 -12.46 7.12
CA ALA A 28 -0.23 -13.28 8.28
C ALA A 28 -1.34 -14.29 7.95
N GLY A 29 -2.41 -13.85 7.28
CA GLY A 29 -3.50 -14.73 6.85
C GLY A 29 -3.03 -15.84 5.91
N PHE A 30 -2.22 -15.51 4.91
CA PHE A 30 -1.65 -16.50 3.99
C PHE A 30 -0.71 -17.48 4.70
N TYR A 31 0.16 -16.99 5.59
CA TYR A 31 1.08 -17.84 6.33
C TYR A 31 0.35 -18.83 7.24
N ILE A 32 -0.69 -18.38 7.94
CA ILE A 32 -1.56 -19.22 8.76
C ILE A 32 -2.22 -20.29 7.89
N ALA A 33 -2.77 -19.92 6.74
CA ALA A 33 -3.44 -20.84 5.83
C ALA A 33 -2.47 -21.93 5.31
N ILE A 34 -1.26 -21.53 4.88
CA ILE A 34 -0.22 -22.47 4.42
C ILE A 34 0.21 -23.41 5.55
N THR A 35 0.45 -22.87 6.74
CA THR A 35 0.87 -23.67 7.90
C THR A 35 -0.21 -24.68 8.28
N TYR A 36 -1.47 -24.26 8.32
CA TYR A 36 -2.60 -25.14 8.59
C TYR A 36 -2.72 -26.26 7.55
N TYR A 37 -2.56 -25.92 6.27
CA TYR A 37 -2.58 -26.89 5.17
C TYR A 37 -1.50 -27.97 5.35
N PHE A 38 -0.26 -27.59 5.68
CA PHE A 38 0.82 -28.55 5.91
C PHE A 38 0.59 -29.43 7.13
N ILE A 39 0.06 -28.88 8.23
CA ILE A 39 -0.29 -29.66 9.43
C ILE A 39 -1.38 -30.70 9.08
N GLU A 40 -2.41 -30.31 8.33
CA GLU A 40 -3.46 -31.23 7.93
C GLU A 40 -2.94 -32.34 7.00
N LEU A 41 -2.04 -31.98 6.09
CA LEU A 41 -1.41 -32.91 5.15
C LEU A 41 -0.51 -33.94 5.88
N GLU A 42 0.31 -33.48 6.83
CA GLU A 42 1.14 -34.37 7.67
C GLU A 42 0.26 -35.32 8.50
N LYS A 43 -0.83 -34.80 9.09
CA LYS A 43 -1.78 -35.61 9.85
C LYS A 43 -2.44 -36.71 9.02
N LYS A 44 -2.85 -36.40 7.79
CA LYS A 44 -3.41 -37.40 6.85
C LYS A 44 -2.36 -38.44 6.46
N ALA A 45 -1.14 -37.99 6.14
CA ALA A 45 -0.04 -38.87 5.76
C ALA A 45 0.34 -39.84 6.90
N MET A 46 0.38 -39.41 8.16
CA MET A 46 0.66 -40.27 9.31
C MET A 46 -0.44 -41.29 9.63
N GLY A 47 -1.68 -41.06 9.16
CA GLY A 47 -2.77 -42.02 9.29
C GLY A 47 -2.64 -43.22 8.35
N GLU A 48 -1.92 -43.04 7.24
CA GLU A 48 -1.74 -44.06 6.20
C GLU A 48 -0.31 -44.62 6.14
N LEU A 49 0.68 -43.87 6.63
CA LEU A 49 2.11 -44.19 6.50
C LEU A 49 2.78 -44.36 7.87
N GLN A 50 3.76 -45.26 7.93
CA GLN A 50 4.61 -45.41 9.12
C GLN A 50 5.50 -44.18 9.35
N GLN A 51 5.82 -43.90 10.62
CA GLN A 51 6.75 -42.81 10.96
C GLN A 51 8.12 -43.03 10.29
N GLY A 52 8.70 -41.96 9.73
CA GLY A 52 9.97 -42.03 9.01
C GLY A 52 9.85 -42.36 7.52
N HIS A 53 8.64 -42.44 6.97
CA HIS A 53 8.45 -42.60 5.52
C HIS A 53 9.03 -41.40 4.75
N ALA A 54 9.72 -41.66 3.63
CA ALA A 54 10.37 -40.63 2.80
C ALA A 54 9.42 -39.49 2.37
N LEU A 55 8.12 -39.77 2.25
CA LEU A 55 7.10 -38.75 1.97
C LEU A 55 7.00 -37.70 3.09
N LEU A 56 7.07 -38.10 4.37
CA LEU A 56 6.97 -37.16 5.50
C LEU A 56 8.19 -36.24 5.56
N GLU A 57 9.38 -36.77 5.28
CA GLU A 57 10.61 -35.99 5.20
C GLU A 57 10.59 -35.03 4.00
N PHE A 58 10.08 -35.49 2.86
CA PHE A 58 9.84 -34.64 1.70
C PHE A 58 8.88 -33.49 2.02
N LEU A 59 7.75 -33.76 2.70
CA LEU A 59 6.79 -32.72 3.10
C LEU A 59 7.41 -31.65 4.00
N LYS A 60 8.24 -32.06 4.98
CA LYS A 60 8.96 -31.12 5.85
C LYS A 60 9.94 -30.25 5.08
N THR A 61 10.67 -30.85 4.14
CA THR A 61 11.60 -30.13 3.26
C THR A 61 10.85 -29.12 2.39
N GLN A 62 9.74 -29.53 1.79
CA GLN A 62 8.87 -28.64 1.00
C GLN A 62 8.29 -27.49 1.83
N GLN A 63 7.89 -27.76 3.08
CA GLN A 63 7.40 -26.71 3.97
C GLN A 63 8.50 -25.69 4.28
N ALA A 64 9.73 -26.15 4.53
CA ALA A 64 10.87 -25.27 4.78
C ALA A 64 11.20 -24.40 3.55
N ASP A 65 11.21 -24.99 2.35
CA ASP A 65 11.42 -24.26 1.10
C ASP A 65 10.33 -23.22 0.86
N LEU A 66 9.05 -23.58 1.07
CA LEU A 66 7.94 -22.64 0.93
C LEU A 66 8.01 -21.52 1.96
N ASN A 67 8.40 -21.79 3.20
CA ASN A 67 8.60 -20.76 4.22
C ASN A 67 9.68 -19.75 3.79
N PHE A 68 10.78 -20.23 3.20
CA PHE A 68 11.83 -19.35 2.68
C PHE A 68 11.30 -18.45 1.55
N HIS A 69 10.62 -19.01 0.56
CA HIS A 69 10.02 -18.25 -0.54
C HIS A 69 8.94 -17.27 -0.04
N PHE A 70 8.16 -17.68 0.97
CA PHE A 70 7.14 -16.86 1.58
C PHE A 70 7.74 -15.62 2.25
N ILE A 71 8.83 -15.77 3.00
CA ILE A 71 9.52 -14.64 3.65
C ILE A 71 10.02 -13.63 2.61
N ILE A 72 10.70 -14.12 1.56
CA ILE A 72 11.21 -13.25 0.49
C ILE A 72 10.07 -12.51 -0.21
N THR A 73 9.01 -13.23 -0.56
CA THR A 73 7.86 -12.66 -1.26
C THR A 73 7.12 -11.65 -0.37
N SER A 74 6.95 -11.94 0.92
CA SER A 74 6.32 -11.04 1.89
C SER A 74 7.12 -9.74 2.04
N LEU A 75 8.45 -9.83 2.11
CA LEU A 75 9.31 -8.65 2.16
C LEU A 75 9.17 -7.81 0.89
N ALA A 76 9.13 -8.43 -0.29
CA ALA A 76 8.91 -7.74 -1.55
C ALA A 76 7.54 -7.03 -1.59
N ILE A 77 6.47 -7.69 -1.13
CA ILE A 77 5.12 -7.10 -1.05
C ILE A 77 5.11 -5.89 -0.11
N ILE A 78 5.77 -5.98 1.05
CA ILE A 78 5.85 -4.87 2.00
C ILE A 78 6.58 -3.67 1.37
N VAL A 79 7.72 -3.90 0.71
CA VAL A 79 8.48 -2.84 0.02
C VAL A 79 7.61 -2.19 -1.06
N LEU A 80 6.92 -2.99 -1.88
CA LEU A 80 6.00 -2.49 -2.90
C LEU A 80 4.84 -1.70 -2.29
N GLY A 81 4.28 -2.15 -1.17
CA GLY A 81 3.23 -1.46 -0.43
C GLY A 81 3.68 -0.09 0.08
N ILE A 82 4.91 0.02 0.61
CA ILE A 82 5.49 1.29 1.06
C ILE A 82 5.70 2.23 -0.13
N LEU A 83 6.33 1.75 -1.21
CA LEU A 83 6.58 2.56 -2.40
C LEU A 83 5.29 3.02 -3.09
N GLY A 84 4.31 2.11 -3.21
CA GLY A 84 2.98 2.40 -3.73
C GLY A 84 2.23 3.41 -2.87
N GLY A 85 2.25 3.21 -1.55
CA GLY A 85 1.66 4.14 -0.57
C GLY A 85 2.28 5.54 -0.64
N LEU A 86 3.61 5.63 -0.76
CA LEU A 86 4.32 6.90 -0.97
C LEU A 86 3.90 7.57 -2.28
N TYR A 87 3.88 6.82 -3.38
CA TYR A 87 3.55 7.34 -4.70
C TYR A 87 2.11 7.85 -4.79
N ILE A 88 1.14 7.04 -4.34
CA ILE A 88 -0.28 7.40 -4.35
C ILE A 88 -0.53 8.58 -3.41
N SER A 89 -0.03 8.50 -2.16
CA SER A 89 -0.24 9.57 -1.19
C SER A 89 0.38 10.90 -1.64
N HIS A 90 1.50 10.89 -2.37
CA HIS A 90 2.06 12.12 -2.96
C HIS A 90 1.12 12.77 -3.98
N LYS A 91 0.55 11.96 -4.88
CA LYS A 91 -0.38 12.44 -5.92
C LYS A 91 -1.74 12.87 -5.38
N VAL A 92 -2.12 12.40 -4.20
CA VAL A 92 -3.32 12.85 -3.48
C VAL A 92 -3.02 14.11 -2.65
N ALA A 93 -1.93 14.13 -1.88
CA ALA A 93 -1.60 15.24 -0.99
C ALA A 93 -1.21 16.52 -1.76
N GLY A 94 -0.59 16.38 -2.93
CA GLY A 94 -0.18 17.50 -3.78
C GLY A 94 -1.30 18.47 -4.16
N PRO A 95 -2.36 18.02 -4.86
CA PRO A 95 -3.48 18.88 -5.25
C PRO A 95 -4.25 19.43 -4.04
N ILE A 96 -4.44 18.63 -2.97
CA ILE A 96 -5.13 19.09 -1.76
C ILE A 96 -4.34 20.22 -1.08
N HIS A 97 -3.03 20.04 -0.88
CA HIS A 97 -2.20 21.09 -0.27
C HIS A 97 -2.19 22.37 -1.12
N ARG A 98 -2.07 22.25 -2.44
CA ARG A 98 -2.16 23.40 -3.35
C ARG A 98 -3.50 24.12 -3.22
N LEU A 99 -4.59 23.38 -3.16
CA LEU A 99 -5.93 23.94 -3.00
C LEU A 99 -6.06 24.69 -1.68
N THR A 100 -5.64 24.09 -0.56
CA THR A 100 -5.71 24.74 0.75
C THR A 100 -4.92 26.04 0.78
N THR A 101 -3.65 26.02 0.36
CA THR A 101 -2.82 27.23 0.33
C THR A 101 -3.36 28.28 -0.64
N TYR A 102 -3.93 27.84 -1.77
CA TYR A 102 -4.58 28.74 -2.72
C TYR A 102 -5.79 29.44 -2.09
N LEU A 103 -6.68 28.70 -1.41
CA LEU A 103 -7.86 29.24 -0.77
C LEU A 103 -7.50 30.19 0.37
N GLU A 104 -6.51 29.84 1.20
CA GLU A 104 -6.02 30.71 2.27
C GLU A 104 -5.48 32.04 1.73
N ALA A 105 -4.62 31.99 0.71
CA ALA A 105 -3.99 33.16 0.12
C ALA A 105 -4.97 34.08 -0.61
N ASN A 106 -6.04 33.53 -1.19
CA ASN A 106 -6.98 34.30 -2.02
C ASN A 106 -8.35 34.53 -1.36
N SER A 107 -8.56 34.04 -0.14
CA SER A 107 -9.84 34.15 0.60
C SER A 107 -10.38 35.57 0.74
N LYS A 108 -9.52 36.58 0.68
CA LYS A 108 -9.87 38.01 0.83
C LYS A 108 -9.63 38.83 -0.43
N SER A 109 -9.11 38.21 -1.50
CA SER A 109 -8.83 38.90 -2.75
C SER A 109 -10.10 39.00 -3.58
N LYS A 110 -10.35 40.16 -4.20
CA LYS A 110 -11.39 40.30 -5.23
C LYS A 110 -10.97 39.69 -6.56
N ASP A 111 -9.66 39.63 -6.82
CA ASP A 111 -9.08 38.99 -8.00
C ASP A 111 -8.40 37.68 -7.61
N CYS A 112 -9.05 36.57 -7.95
CA CYS A 112 -8.54 35.22 -7.72
C CYS A 112 -7.90 34.69 -9.01
N PRO A 113 -6.58 34.42 -9.06
CA PRO A 113 -5.94 33.85 -10.24
C PRO A 113 -6.35 32.39 -10.44
N LEU A 114 -6.38 31.86 -11.67
CA LEU A 114 -6.75 30.46 -11.91
C LEU A 114 -5.76 29.47 -11.28
N ILE A 115 -6.27 28.40 -10.66
CA ILE A 115 -5.46 27.35 -10.04
C ILE A 115 -4.95 26.33 -11.07
N THR A 116 -3.74 25.81 -10.85
CA THR A 116 -3.18 24.71 -11.64
C THR A 116 -2.63 23.58 -10.77
N PHE A 117 -2.94 22.34 -11.17
CA PHE A 117 -2.42 21.10 -10.59
C PHE A 117 -1.41 20.44 -11.53
N ARG A 118 -0.61 19.52 -10.99
CA ARG A 118 0.42 18.81 -11.76
C ARG A 118 -0.23 17.74 -12.63
N LYS A 119 0.42 17.39 -13.73
CA LYS A 119 -0.03 16.31 -14.61
C LYS A 119 0.00 14.99 -13.83
N GLY A 120 -1.14 14.28 -13.79
CA GLY A 120 -1.27 12.99 -13.13
C GLY A 120 -1.55 13.04 -11.63
N ASP A 121 -1.90 14.21 -11.07
CA ASP A 121 -2.54 14.34 -9.76
C ASP A 121 -3.95 13.72 -9.80
N PHE A 122 -4.44 13.22 -8.66
CA PHE A 122 -5.70 12.44 -8.62
C PHE A 122 -6.99 13.26 -8.78
N PHE A 123 -6.94 14.59 -8.62
CA PHE A 123 -8.15 15.44 -8.60
C PHE A 123 -8.16 16.54 -9.68
N PRO A 124 -8.04 16.21 -10.98
CA PRO A 124 -8.13 17.21 -12.05
C PRO A 124 -9.51 17.92 -12.11
N GLU A 125 -10.56 17.27 -11.65
CA GLU A 125 -11.92 17.82 -11.56
C GLU A 125 -12.00 18.98 -10.56
N LEU A 126 -11.28 18.92 -9.43
CA LEU A 126 -11.25 20.01 -8.46
C LEU A 126 -10.64 21.29 -9.05
N LYS A 127 -9.58 21.15 -9.86
CA LYS A 127 -9.02 22.28 -10.63
C LYS A 127 -10.08 22.89 -11.55
N THR A 128 -10.81 22.05 -12.26
CA THR A 128 -11.80 22.48 -13.25
C THR A 128 -12.97 23.19 -12.57
N ALA A 129 -13.52 22.59 -11.51
CA ALA A 129 -14.62 23.16 -10.74
C ALA A 129 -14.25 24.52 -10.13
N LEU A 130 -13.08 24.64 -9.50
CA LEU A 130 -12.65 25.90 -8.89
C LEU A 130 -12.42 27.00 -9.93
N ASN A 131 -11.77 26.67 -11.06
CA ASN A 131 -11.54 27.63 -12.13
C ASN A 131 -12.85 28.10 -12.78
N SER A 132 -13.85 27.24 -12.90
CA SER A 132 -15.18 27.64 -13.37
C SER A 132 -15.90 28.53 -12.36
N PHE A 133 -15.73 28.28 -11.06
CA PHE A 133 -16.28 29.13 -10.00
C PHE A 133 -15.66 30.54 -10.00
N ILE A 134 -14.34 30.63 -10.16
CA ILE A 134 -13.60 31.91 -10.21
C ILE A 134 -14.01 32.78 -11.41
N LYS A 135 -14.39 32.16 -12.54
CA LYS A 135 -14.76 32.87 -13.77
C LYS A 135 -16.21 33.39 -13.78
N ARG A 136 -17.02 33.02 -12.79
CA ARG A 136 -18.37 33.54 -12.61
C ARG A 136 -18.34 34.90 -11.93
#